data_AF-A0A434CH63-F1
#
_entry.id   AF-A0A434CH63-F1
#
_cell.length_a   1.000
_cell.length_b   1.000
_cell.length_c   1.000
_cell.angle_alpha   90.00
_cell.angle_beta   90.00
_cell.angle_gamma   90.00
#
_symmetry.space_group_name_H-M   'P 1'
#
loop_
_entity.id
_entity.type
_entity.pdbx_description
1 polymer ?
#
loop_
_entity_poly.entity_id
_entity_poly.type
_entity_poly.pdbx_seq_one_letter_code
_entity_poly.pdbx_strand_id
1 'polypeptide(L)'
;MFIDYYEVLEVSPNANSETLERIFRYFAMRYHPDNSETGDEARFSEIVEAHNTLKDPVKRAQYDIAYRDHAGLRRELTEEASNTKGIERDVVI
;
A
#
# COMPACT_ATOMS: atom_id res chain seq x y z
N MET A 1 -4.53 -9.66 8.33
CA MET A 1 -4.80 -8.36 7.70
C MET A 1 -3.86 -8.25 6.52
N PHE A 2 -4.34 -7.91 5.33
CA PHE A 2 -3.48 -7.75 4.15
C PHE A 2 -2.74 -6.41 4.24
N ILE A 3 -1.43 -6.41 4.00
CA ILE A 3 -0.62 -5.19 4.00
C ILE A 3 -0.38 -4.81 2.54
N ASP A 4 -0.79 -3.59 2.19
CA ASP A 4 -0.55 -3.05 0.86
C ASP A 4 0.87 -2.46 0.77
N TYR A 5 1.84 -3.25 0.32
CA TYR A 5 3.22 -2.82 0.11
C TYR A 5 3.37 -1.68 -0.92
N TYR A 6 2.43 -1.52 -1.84
CA TYR A 6 2.44 -0.38 -2.77
C TYR A 6 2.02 0.90 -2.05
N GLU A 7 1.07 0.80 -1.13
CA GLU A 7 0.66 1.91 -0.25
C GLU A 7 1.73 2.26 0.78
N VAL A 8 2.36 1.26 1.42
CA VAL A 8 3.46 1.45 2.38
C VAL A 8 4.62 2.23 1.78
N LEU A 9 4.97 1.93 0.52
CA LEU A 9 6.02 2.66 -0.21
C LEU A 9 5.46 3.82 -1.03
N GLU A 10 4.17 4.15 -0.97
CA GLU A 10 3.53 5.21 -1.74
C GLU A 10 3.88 5.18 -3.24
N VAL A 11 3.97 3.98 -3.84
CA VAL A 11 4.28 3.78 -5.25
C VAL A 11 3.13 3.13 -6.00
N SER A 12 3.06 3.40 -7.31
CA SER A 12 2.11 2.69 -8.17
C SER A 12 2.48 1.20 -8.28
N PRO A 13 1.49 0.30 -8.41
CA PRO A 13 1.72 -1.09 -8.82
C PRO A 13 2.48 -1.22 -10.15
N ASN A 14 2.48 -0.18 -10.98
CA ASN A 14 3.22 -0.12 -12.25
C ASN A 14 4.61 0.53 -12.10
N ALA A 15 5.06 0.87 -10.89
CA ALA A 15 6.34 1.51 -10.67
C ALA A 15 7.50 0.59 -11.10
N ASN A 16 8.47 1.19 -11.81
CA ASN A 16 9.71 0.54 -12.21
C ASN A 16 10.68 0.39 -11.02
N SER A 17 11.71 -0.44 -11.19
CA SER A 17 12.70 -0.71 -10.13
C SER A 17 13.43 0.55 -9.68
N GLU A 18 13.76 1.48 -10.59
CA GLU A 18 14.42 2.74 -10.23
C GLU A 18 13.57 3.60 -9.28
N THR A 19 12.28 3.70 -9.55
CA THR A 19 11.33 4.45 -8.71
C THR A 19 11.19 3.78 -7.35
N LEU A 20 11.05 2.45 -7.34
CA LEU A 20 10.98 1.67 -6.10
C LEU A 20 12.21 1.90 -5.23
N GLU A 21 13.40 1.81 -5.81
CA GLU A 21 14.67 2.04 -5.14
C GLU A 21 14.82 3.48 -4.62
N ARG A 22 14.39 4.47 -5.40
CA ARG A 22 14.44 5.88 -5.00
C ARG A 22 13.55 6.16 -3.78
N ILE A 23 12.33 5.64 -3.79
CA ILE A 23 11.37 5.86 -2.70
C ILE A 23 11.76 5.07 -1.45
N PHE A 24 12.25 3.84 -1.61
CA PHE A 24 12.80 3.06 -0.49
C PHE A 24 13.91 3.84 0.21
N ARG A 25 14.90 4.37 -0.51
CA ARG A 25 15.99 5.17 0.10
C ARG A 25 15.47 6.40 0.84
N TYR A 26 14.47 7.09 0.28
CA TYR A 26 13.85 8.24 0.92
C TYR A 26 13.23 7.87 2.27
N PHE A 27 12.41 6.82 2.29
CA PHE A 27 11.76 6.36 3.52
C PHE A 27 12.72 5.72 4.51
N ALA A 28 13.71 4.97 4.03
CA ALA A 28 14.74 4.38 4.88
C ALA A 28 15.50 5.47 5.65
N MET A 29 15.92 6.57 5.00
CA MET A 29 16.58 7.68 5.69
C MET A 29 15.66 8.41 6.69
N ARG A 30 14.38 8.52 6.35
CA ARG A 30 13.39 9.19 7.20
C ARG A 30 13.09 8.36 8.46
N TYR A 31 12.81 7.07 8.30
CA TYR A 31 12.31 6.22 9.38
C TYR A 31 13.39 5.36 10.04
N HIS A 32 14.66 5.46 9.62
CA HIS A 32 15.76 4.72 10.26
C HIS A 32 15.74 4.91 11.79
N PRO A 33 15.92 3.85 12.61
CA PRO A 33 15.90 3.97 14.07
C PRO A 33 16.96 4.93 14.63
N ASP A 34 18.08 5.12 13.92
CA ASP A 34 19.11 6.09 14.31
C ASP A 34 18.73 7.55 14.03
N ASN A 35 17.62 7.81 13.32
CA ASN A 35 17.13 9.17 13.11
C ASN A 35 16.36 9.65 14.34
N SER A 36 16.89 10.65 15.05
CA SER A 36 16.32 11.15 16.30
C SER A 36 15.00 11.93 16.15
N GLU A 37 14.68 12.44 14.96
CA GLU A 37 13.49 13.25 14.73
C GLU A 37 12.32 12.41 14.19
N THR A 38 12.61 11.50 13.27
CA THR A 38 11.57 10.75 12.54
C THR A 38 11.77 9.23 12.57
N GLY A 39 12.74 8.73 13.34
CA GLY A 39 13.00 7.29 13.47
C GLY A 39 11.79 6.54 14.02
N ASP A 40 11.42 5.45 13.34
CA ASP A 40 10.29 4.60 13.69
C ASP A 40 10.61 3.18 13.23
N GLU A 41 11.02 2.33 14.17
CA GLU A 41 11.43 0.95 13.89
C GLU A 41 10.31 0.11 13.26
N ALA A 42 9.06 0.32 13.70
CA ALA A 42 7.93 -0.43 13.16
C ALA A 42 7.68 -0.07 11.69
N ARG A 43 7.62 1.24 11.38
CA ARG A 43 7.50 1.69 9.99
C ARG A 43 8.69 1.28 9.14
N PHE A 44 9.90 1.39 9.67
CA PHE A 44 11.11 0.98 8.96
C PHE A 44 11.06 -0.51 8.60
N SER A 45 10.61 -1.37 9.51
CA SER A 45 10.43 -2.79 9.23
C SER A 45 9.42 -3.04 8.10
N GLU A 46 8.28 -2.35 8.10
CA GLU A 46 7.27 -2.45 7.04
C GLU A 46 7.83 -2.00 5.67
N ILE A 47 8.58 -0.89 5.65
CA ILE A 47 9.23 -0.35 4.44
C ILE A 47 10.25 -1.35 3.88
N VAL A 48 11.05 -1.97 4.74
CA VAL A 48 12.05 -2.98 4.36
C VAL A 48 11.37 -4.23 3.81
N GLU A 49 10.32 -4.70 4.45
CA GLU A 49 9.56 -5.87 4.00
C GLU A 49 8.89 -5.63 2.64
N ALA A 50 8.24 -4.47 2.48
CA ALA A 50 7.63 -4.04 1.23
C ALA A 50 8.66 -3.99 0.10
N HIS A 51 9.81 -3.34 0.33
CA HIS A 51 10.88 -3.25 -0.67
C HIS A 51 11.44 -4.62 -1.03
N ASN A 52 11.71 -5.48 -0.03
CA ASN A 52 12.24 -6.82 -0.27
C ASN A 52 11.31 -7.72 -1.09
N THR A 53 10.00 -7.53 -0.96
CA THR A 53 9.00 -8.25 -1.76
C THR A 53 8.91 -7.68 -3.16
N LEU A 54 8.83 -6.34 -3.30
CA LEU A 54 8.59 -5.68 -4.58
C LEU A 54 9.84 -5.59 -5.48
N LYS A 55 11.05 -5.68 -4.93
CA LYS A 55 12.30 -5.65 -5.72
C LYS A 55 12.59 -6.95 -6.46
N ASP A 56 12.11 -8.08 -5.93
CA ASP A 56 12.28 -9.41 -6.52
C ASP A 56 11.10 -9.69 -7.47
N PRO A 57 11.33 -9.86 -8.78
CA PRO A 57 10.26 -10.06 -9.74
C PRO A 57 9.36 -11.26 -9.43
N VAL A 58 9.91 -12.34 -8.87
CA VAL A 58 9.16 -13.56 -8.55
C VAL A 58 8.26 -13.32 -7.34
N LYS A 59 8.81 -12.71 -6.29
CA LYS A 59 8.04 -12.37 -5.08
C LYS A 59 6.97 -11.32 -5.38
N ARG A 60 7.30 -10.31 -6.19
CA ARG A 60 6.34 -9.30 -6.64
C ARG A 60 5.18 -9.93 -7.41
N ALA A 61 5.46 -10.86 -8.33
CA ALA A 61 4.40 -11.54 -9.07
C ALA A 61 3.47 -12.35 -8.17
N GLN A 62 4.01 -13.03 -7.14
CA GLN A 62 3.20 -13.74 -6.14
C GLN A 62 2.35 -12.79 -5.30
N TYR A 63 2.97 -11.70 -4.83
CA TYR A 63 2.28 -10.65 -4.09
C TYR A 63 1.17 -9.99 -4.93
N ASP A 64 1.41 -9.76 -6.22
CA ASP A 64 0.45 -9.14 -7.14
C ASP A 64 -0.82 -9.97 -7.33
N ILE A 65 -0.76 -11.29 -7.15
CA ILE A 65 -1.96 -12.15 -7.16
C ILE A 65 -2.84 -11.81 -5.96
N ALA A 66 -2.29 -11.86 -4.75
CA ALA A 66 -3.02 -11.51 -3.52
C ALA A 66 -3.47 -10.05 -3.51
N TYR A 67 -2.64 -9.15 -4.03
CA TYR A 67 -2.96 -7.73 -4.17
C TYR A 67 -4.21 -7.50 -5.03
N ARG A 68 -4.35 -8.19 -6.16
CA ARG A 68 -5.53 -8.06 -7.03
C ARG A 68 -6.79 -8.57 -6.35
N ASP A 69 -6.71 -9.68 -5.62
CA ASP A 69 -7.85 -10.23 -4.88
C ASP A 69 -8.36 -9.23 -3.83
N HIS A 70 -7.43 -8.61 -3.08
CA HIS A 70 -7.74 -7.58 -2.10
C HIS A 70 -8.18 -6.23 -2.71
N ALA A 71 -7.63 -5.84 -3.86
CA ALA A 71 -8.03 -4.63 -4.56
C ALA A 71 -9.45 -4.73 -5.13
N GLY A 72 -9.87 -5.92 -5.58
CA GLY A 72 -11.24 -6.20 -6.01
C GLY A 72 -12.25 -5.99 -4.88
N LEU A 73 -11.95 -6.53 -3.69
CA LEU A 73 -12.74 -6.33 -2.47
C LEU A 73 -12.87 -4.85 -2.09
N ARG A 74 -11.78 -4.06 -2.18
CA ARG A 74 -11.81 -2.62 -1.87
C ARG A 74 -12.72 -1.84 -2.82
N ARG A 75 -12.78 -2.24 -4.10
CA ARG A 75 -13.65 -1.61 -5.09
C ARG A 75 -15.12 -1.88 -4.80
N GLU A 76 -15.48 -3.13 -4.49
CA GLU A 76 -16.85 -3.54 -4.16
C GLU A 76 -17.39 -2.79 -2.93
N LEU A 77 -16.60 -2.71 -1.86
CA LEU A 77 -16.96 -1.94 -0.66
C LEU A 77 -17.19 -0.44 -0.94
N THR A 78 -16.39 0.14 -1.85
CA THR A 78 -16.52 1.55 -2.24
C THR A 78 -17.78 1.77 -3.09
N GLU A 79 -18.12 0.81 -3.96
CA GLU A 79 -19.32 0.83 -4.80
C GLU A 79 -20.60 0.64 -3.95
N GLU A 80 -20.61 -0.28 -3.00
CA GLU A 80 -21.73 -0.47 -2.05
C GLU A 80 -21.96 0.77 -1.17
N ALA A 81 -20.91 1.35 -0.58
CA ALA A 81 -21.03 2.55 0.25
C ALA A 81 -21.54 3.76 -0.56
N SER A 82 -21.21 3.84 -1.85
CA SER A 82 -21.75 4.85 -2.77
C SER A 82 -23.23 4.60 -3.06
N ASN A 83 -23.63 3.33 -3.24
CA ASN A 83 -25.01 2.94 -3.54
C ASN A 83 -25.95 3.12 -2.34
N THR A 84 -25.51 2.79 -1.11
CA THR A 84 -26.30 2.99 0.12
C THR A 84 -26.59 4.47 0.40
N LYS A 85 -25.64 5.38 0.10
CA LYS A 85 -25.86 6.84 0.21
C LYS A 85 -26.87 7.40 -0.80
N GLY A 86 -27.24 6.63 -1.82
CA GLY A 86 -28.31 6.96 -2.77
C GLY A 86 -29.71 6.69 -2.21
N ILE A 87 -29.87 5.69 -1.33
CA ILE A 87 -31.20 5.25 -0.86
C ILE A 87 -31.76 6.15 0.26
N GLU A 88 -30.91 6.77 1.08
CA GLU A 88 -31.39 7.64 2.18
C GLU A 88 -31.93 9.01 1.73
N ARG A 89 -31.78 9.40 0.45
CA ARG A 89 -32.28 10.69 -0.05
C ARG A 89 -33.73 10.69 -0.53
N ASP A 90 -34.32 9.51 -0.73
CA ASP A 90 -35.70 9.37 -1.22
C ASP A 90 -36.71 8.95 -0.12
N VAL A 91 -36.27 8.86 1.13
CA VAL A 91 -37.15 8.64 2.31
C VAL A 91 -37.26 9.94 3.11
N VAL A 92 -37.86 10.96 2.49
CA VAL A 92 -38.51 12.07 3.21
C VAL A 92 -39.86 12.28 2.52
N ILE A 93 -40.89 11.62 3.05
CA ILE A 93 -42.30 11.96 2.85
C ILE A 93 -42.74 12.74 4.09
#